data_AF-A0AAV2EWQ7-F1
#
_entry.id   AF-A0AAV2EWQ7-F1
#
_cell.length_a   1.000
_cell.length_b   1.000
_cell.length_c   1.000
_cell.angle_alpha   90.00
_cell.angle_beta   90.00
_cell.angle_gamma   90.00
#
_symmetry.space_group_name_H-M   'P 1'
#
loop_
_entity.id
_entity.type
_entity.pdbx_description
1 polymer ?
#
loop_
_entity_poly.entity_id
_entity_poly.type
_entity_poly.pdbx_seq_one_letter_code
_entity_poly.pdbx_strand_id
1 'polypeptide(L)'
;MGYSEKSFLIRQWDEYKGFWAERFSFLDNYSRFVKRDKPLPSWSSDDVQEFIASDPHHGPTLKTAREAASFGLTGSLLGAVSTAAFAWKYSKSLHGAGLSFVAGGAFGWTFGHEVANHWYQLYRMDTMAAQVKFLEWWEKKSEGQS
;
A
#
# COMPACT_ATOMS: atom_id res chain seq x y z
N MET A 1 18.48 30.72 25.31
CA MET A 1 17.63 30.69 24.09
C MET A 1 17.13 29.29 23.71
N GLY A 2 17.44 28.19 24.42
CA GLY A 2 17.08 26.82 24.00
C GLY A 2 15.70 26.26 24.42
N TYR A 3 14.87 27.01 25.16
CA TYR A 3 13.52 26.55 25.56
C TYR A 3 12.45 26.78 24.47
N SER A 4 12.60 27.84 23.67
CA SER A 4 11.66 28.19 22.60
C SER A 4 11.73 27.20 21.42
N GLU A 5 12.95 26.81 21.00
CA GLU A 5 13.15 25.86 19.89
C GLU A 5 12.63 24.45 20.20
N LYS A 6 12.87 23.93 21.42
CA LYS A 6 12.36 22.61 21.82
C LYS A 6 10.83 22.58 21.80
N SER A 7 10.17 23.65 22.27
CA SER A 7 8.72 23.77 22.23
C SER A 7 8.17 23.85 20.81
N PHE A 8 8.89 24.51 19.89
CA PHE A 8 8.50 24.61 18.48
C PHE A 8 8.62 23.27 17.74
N LEU A 9 9.73 22.54 17.95
CA LEU A 9 9.95 21.24 17.32
C LEU A 9 8.93 20.18 17.78
N ILE A 10 8.56 20.18 19.06
CA ILE A 10 7.52 19.29 19.58
C ILE A 10 6.18 19.62 18.93
N ARG A 11 5.81 20.90 18.83
CA ARG A 11 4.57 21.32 18.19
C ARG A 11 4.53 20.95 16.71
N GLN A 12 5.61 21.19 15.96
CA GLN A 12 5.75 20.78 14.56
C GLN A 12 5.64 19.26 14.38
N TRP A 13 6.23 18.49 15.29
CA TRP A 13 6.16 17.03 15.25
C TRP A 13 4.75 16.52 15.56
N ASP A 14 4.03 17.14 16.48
CA ASP A 14 2.63 16.77 16.78
C ASP A 14 1.67 17.21 15.67
N GLU A 15 1.88 18.37 15.05
CA GLU A 15 1.16 18.81 13.84
C GLU A 15 1.43 17.84 12.67
N TYR A 16 2.69 17.44 12.47
CA TYR A 16 3.09 16.45 11.46
C TYR A 16 2.42 15.09 11.72
N LYS A 17 2.48 14.59 12.96
CA LYS A 17 1.78 13.35 13.33
C LYS A 17 0.28 13.46 13.08
N GLY A 18 -0.36 14.57 13.47
CA GLY A 18 -1.78 14.80 13.25
C GLY A 18 -2.15 14.78 11.76
N PHE A 19 -1.36 15.49 10.94
CA PHE A 19 -1.52 15.55 9.49
C PHE A 19 -1.43 14.17 8.82
N TRP A 20 -0.54 13.29 9.31
CA TRP A 20 -0.42 11.93 8.82
C TRP A 20 -1.46 10.98 9.44
N ALA A 21 -1.82 11.14 10.71
CA ALA A 21 -2.85 10.35 11.37
C ALA A 21 -4.22 10.54 10.70
N GLU A 22 -4.57 11.78 10.34
CA GLU A 22 -5.80 12.08 9.60
C GLU A 22 -5.81 11.41 8.22
N ARG A 23 -4.69 11.50 7.47
CA ARG A 23 -4.57 10.87 6.14
C ARG A 23 -4.53 9.34 6.18
N PHE A 24 -4.03 8.76 7.26
CA PHE A 24 -3.98 7.32 7.46
C PHE A 24 -5.14 6.79 8.31
N SER A 25 -6.16 7.61 8.62
CA SER A 25 -7.35 7.20 9.36
C SER A 25 -8.13 6.06 8.70
N PHE A 26 -8.03 5.90 7.38
CA PHE A 26 -8.62 4.75 6.67
C PHE A 26 -8.09 3.40 7.19
N LEU A 27 -6.89 3.36 7.78
CA LEU A 27 -6.31 2.19 8.42
C LEU A 27 -7.08 1.75 9.67
N ASP A 28 -7.88 2.62 10.29
CA ASP A 28 -8.69 2.24 11.44
C ASP A 28 -9.73 1.18 11.07
N ASN A 29 -10.20 1.15 9.82
CA ASN A 29 -11.07 0.07 9.32
C ASN A 29 -10.36 -1.29 9.31
N TYR A 30 -9.03 -1.29 9.17
CA TYR A 30 -8.21 -2.49 9.22
C TYR A 30 -7.71 -2.83 10.63
N SER A 31 -7.89 -1.92 11.60
CA SER A 31 -7.39 -2.09 12.97
C SER A 31 -7.93 -3.35 13.64
N ARG A 32 -9.17 -3.76 13.32
CA ARG A 32 -9.77 -5.04 13.77
C ARG A 32 -8.95 -6.27 13.37
N PHE A 33 -8.29 -6.22 12.22
CA PHE A 33 -7.48 -7.34 11.71
C PHE A 33 -6.02 -7.23 12.15
N VAL A 34 -5.49 -6.01 12.28
CA VAL A 34 -4.07 -5.75 12.57
C VAL A 34 -3.76 -5.72 14.07
N LYS A 35 -4.66 -5.21 14.91
CA LYS A 35 -4.46 -5.07 16.37
C LYS A 35 -4.92 -6.30 17.17
N ARG A 36 -4.97 -7.48 16.55
CA ARG A 36 -5.34 -8.74 17.24
C ARG A 36 -4.17 -9.24 18.08
N ASP A 37 -4.48 -9.79 19.26
CA ASP A 37 -3.49 -10.49 20.10
C ASP A 37 -2.89 -11.71 19.40
N LYS A 38 -3.67 -12.34 18.51
CA LYS A 38 -3.20 -13.37 17.57
C LYS A 38 -3.32 -12.85 16.14
N PRO A 39 -2.21 -12.56 15.45
CA PRO A 39 -2.24 -12.11 14.06
C PRO A 39 -2.87 -13.19 13.17
N LEU A 40 -3.62 -12.76 12.17
CA LEU A 40 -4.13 -13.68 11.15
C LEU A 40 -2.94 -14.33 10.41
N PRO A 41 -3.04 -15.63 10.07
CA PRO A 41 -2.00 -16.27 9.26
C PRO A 41 -1.91 -15.57 7.90
N SER A 42 -0.71 -15.58 7.31
CA SER A 42 -0.53 -15.08 5.95
C SER A 42 -1.37 -15.90 4.98
N TRP A 43 -2.19 -15.24 4.16
CA TRP A 43 -2.90 -15.89 3.07
C TRP A 43 -1.98 -16.14 1.87
N SER A 44 -2.29 -17.17 1.10
CA SER A 44 -1.62 -17.47 -0.16
C SER A 44 -2.34 -16.82 -1.36
N SER A 45 -1.77 -16.99 -2.56
CA SER A 45 -2.46 -16.62 -3.80
C SER A 45 -3.71 -17.47 -4.04
N ASP A 46 -3.71 -18.72 -3.58
CA ASP A 46 -4.79 -19.68 -3.78
C ASP A 46 -6.00 -19.33 -2.92
N ASP A 47 -5.77 -18.89 -1.68
CA ASP A 47 -6.84 -18.42 -0.77
C ASP A 47 -7.61 -17.24 -1.36
N VAL A 48 -6.94 -16.39 -2.13
CA VAL A 48 -7.61 -15.28 -2.80
C VAL A 48 -8.37 -15.73 -4.03
N GLN A 49 -7.85 -16.71 -4.78
CA GLN A 49 -8.61 -17.29 -5.89
C GLN A 49 -9.86 -18.01 -5.37
N GLU A 50 -9.76 -18.68 -4.23
CA GLU A 50 -10.90 -19.31 -3.56
C GLU A 50 -11.94 -18.28 -3.14
N PHE A 51 -11.52 -17.16 -2.54
CA PHE A 51 -12.44 -16.07 -2.24
C PHE A 51 -13.10 -15.51 -3.51
N ILE A 52 -12.32 -15.24 -4.56
CA ILE A 52 -12.83 -14.73 -5.85
C ILE A 52 -13.84 -15.70 -6.47
N ALA A 53 -13.61 -17.01 -6.33
CA ALA A 53 -14.53 -18.05 -6.80
C ALA A 53 -15.77 -18.16 -5.92
N SER A 54 -15.65 -17.91 -4.62
CA SER A 54 -16.75 -18.02 -3.65
C SER A 54 -17.68 -16.80 -3.60
N ASP A 55 -17.15 -15.59 -3.78
CA ASP A 55 -17.91 -14.34 -3.68
C ASP A 55 -18.05 -13.67 -5.06
N PRO A 56 -19.21 -13.81 -5.73
CA PRO A 56 -19.45 -13.22 -7.04
C PRO A 56 -19.59 -11.69 -7.01
N HIS A 57 -19.82 -11.07 -5.84
CA HIS A 57 -20.01 -9.63 -5.72
C HIS A 57 -18.69 -8.90 -5.48
N HIS A 58 -17.88 -9.36 -4.52
CA HIS A 58 -16.62 -8.70 -4.16
C HIS A 58 -15.40 -9.33 -4.85
N GLY A 59 -15.50 -10.56 -5.34
CA GLY A 59 -14.42 -11.29 -6.01
C GLY A 59 -13.85 -10.56 -7.24
N PRO A 60 -14.68 -10.11 -8.20
CA PRO A 60 -14.19 -9.37 -9.36
C PRO A 60 -13.44 -8.09 -8.98
N THR A 61 -13.96 -7.33 -8.02
CA THR A 61 -13.31 -6.11 -7.53
C THR A 61 -11.98 -6.40 -6.83
N LEU A 62 -11.90 -7.47 -6.04
CA LEU A 62 -10.65 -7.89 -5.40
C LEU A 62 -9.60 -8.34 -6.43
N LYS A 63 -10.02 -9.06 -7.47
CA LYS A 63 -9.14 -9.44 -8.58
C LYS A 63 -8.56 -8.20 -9.26
N THR A 64 -9.41 -7.24 -9.59
CA THR A 64 -8.97 -5.99 -10.23
C THR A 64 -8.07 -5.17 -9.33
N ALA A 65 -8.33 -5.12 -8.02
CA ALA A 65 -7.44 -4.46 -7.06
C ALA A 65 -6.04 -5.10 -7.01
N ARG A 66 -5.94 -6.43 -7.11
CA ARG A 66 -4.66 -7.14 -7.19
C ARG A 66 -3.92 -6.90 -8.50
N GLU A 67 -4.63 -6.88 -9.61
CA GLU A 67 -4.05 -6.52 -10.91
C GLU A 67 -3.52 -5.08 -10.86
N ALA A 68 -4.29 -4.14 -10.30
CA ALA A 68 -3.86 -2.77 -10.09
C ALA A 68 -2.59 -2.65 -9.21
N ALA A 69 -2.50 -3.44 -8.13
CA ALA A 69 -1.28 -3.48 -7.31
C ALA A 69 -0.06 -3.98 -8.10
N SER A 70 -0.25 -4.90 -9.06
CA SER A 70 0.83 -5.37 -9.95
C SER A 70 1.36 -4.24 -10.85
N PHE A 71 0.50 -3.32 -11.31
CA PHE A 71 0.93 -2.12 -12.04
C PHE A 71 1.74 -1.17 -11.14
N GLY A 72 1.31 -0.96 -9.89
CA GLY A 72 2.08 -0.18 -8.91
C GLY A 72 3.47 -0.78 -8.64
N LEU A 73 3.55 -2.10 -8.42
CA LEU A 73 4.81 -2.82 -8.24
C LEU A 73 5.72 -2.73 -9.46
N THR A 74 5.15 -2.95 -10.66
CA THR A 74 5.90 -2.86 -11.92
C THR A 74 6.41 -1.43 -12.15
N GLY A 75 5.56 -0.43 -11.93
CA GLY A 75 5.92 0.98 -12.02
C GLY A 75 7.04 1.33 -11.06
N SER A 76 6.95 0.90 -9.80
CA SER A 76 8.01 1.10 -8.80
C SER A 76 9.33 0.48 -9.25
N LEU A 77 9.32 -0.76 -9.73
CA LEU A 77 10.54 -1.45 -10.14
C LEU A 77 11.19 -0.77 -11.36
N LEU A 78 10.38 -0.40 -12.35
CA LEU A 78 10.83 0.36 -13.52
C LEU A 78 11.38 1.73 -13.14
N GLY A 79 10.67 2.48 -12.29
CA GLY A 79 11.07 3.80 -11.82
C GLY A 79 12.37 3.74 -11.01
N ALA A 80 12.48 2.78 -10.09
CA ALA A 80 13.67 2.59 -9.26
C ALA A 80 14.90 2.26 -10.10
N VAL A 81 14.78 1.27 -11.00
CA VAL A 81 15.91 0.83 -11.84
C VAL A 81 16.32 1.91 -12.84
N SER A 82 15.36 2.54 -13.53
CA SER A 82 15.67 3.58 -14.52
C SER A 82 16.34 4.81 -13.88
N THR A 83 15.83 5.27 -12.74
CA THR A 83 16.37 6.45 -12.04
C THR A 83 17.74 6.14 -11.43
N ALA A 84 17.92 4.96 -10.83
CA ALA A 84 19.21 4.50 -10.31
C ALA A 84 20.27 4.35 -11.41
N ALA A 85 19.89 3.75 -12.55
CA ALA A 85 20.79 3.60 -13.68
C ALA A 85 21.23 4.96 -14.25
N PHE A 86 20.29 5.90 -14.36
CA PHE A 86 20.59 7.27 -14.79
C PHE A 86 21.54 7.97 -13.80
N ALA A 87 21.23 7.95 -12.51
CA ALA A 87 22.07 8.55 -11.49
C ALA A 87 23.47 7.91 -11.43
N TRP A 88 23.57 6.59 -11.58
CA TRP A 88 24.86 5.89 -11.64
C TRP A 88 25.67 6.28 -12.88
N LYS A 89 25.02 6.38 -14.04
CA LYS A 89 25.67 6.76 -15.31
C LYS A 89 26.39 8.10 -15.20
N TYR A 90 25.77 9.10 -14.57
CA TYR A 90 26.31 10.46 -14.49
C TYR A 90 27.08 10.75 -13.20
N SER A 91 26.60 10.31 -12.04
CA SER A 91 27.26 10.62 -10.76
C SER A 91 28.36 9.63 -10.38
N LYS A 92 28.32 8.40 -10.90
CA LYS A 92 29.18 7.26 -10.49
C LYS A 92 29.23 7.04 -8.96
N SER A 93 28.25 7.59 -8.23
CA SER A 93 28.18 7.57 -6.77
C SER A 93 27.14 6.56 -6.32
N LEU A 94 27.54 5.66 -5.42
CA LEU A 94 26.65 4.66 -4.85
C LEU A 94 25.52 5.30 -4.01
N HIS A 95 25.83 6.36 -3.26
CA HIS A 95 24.84 7.09 -2.46
C HIS A 95 23.80 7.79 -3.35
N GLY A 96 24.26 8.42 -4.45
CA GLY A 96 23.38 9.07 -5.41
C GLY A 96 22.47 8.07 -6.12
N ALA A 97 23.04 6.95 -6.58
CA ALA A 97 22.28 5.86 -7.18
C ALA A 97 21.27 5.24 -6.19
N GLY A 98 21.68 5.00 -4.94
CA GLY A 98 20.80 4.46 -3.89
C GLY A 98 19.63 5.37 -3.56
N LEU A 99 19.87 6.67 -3.34
CA LEU A 99 18.79 7.64 -3.08
C LEU A 99 17.84 7.74 -4.27
N SER A 100 18.39 7.77 -5.48
CA SER A 100 17.60 7.84 -6.70
C SER A 100 16.79 6.57 -6.98
N PHE A 101 17.28 5.39 -6.56
CA PHE A 101 16.55 4.13 -6.62
C PHE A 101 15.28 4.22 -5.77
N VAL A 102 15.42 4.66 -4.51
CA VAL A 102 14.29 4.79 -3.59
C VAL A 102 13.28 5.82 -4.10
N ALA A 103 13.77 6.99 -4.54
CA ALA A 103 12.91 8.03 -5.09
C ALA A 103 12.19 7.56 -6.36
N GLY A 104 12.90 6.93 -7.28
CA GLY A 104 12.33 6.35 -8.51
C GLY A 104 11.29 5.28 -8.23
N GLY A 105 11.49 4.46 -7.19
CA GLY A 105 10.51 3.49 -6.73
C GLY A 105 9.23 4.14 -6.22
N ALA A 106 9.36 5.14 -5.35
CA ALA A 106 8.20 5.88 -4.83
C ALA A 106 7.40 6.57 -5.96
N PHE A 107 8.07 7.25 -6.88
CA PHE A 107 7.38 7.86 -8.02
C PHE A 107 6.76 6.80 -8.95
N GLY A 108 7.51 5.75 -9.28
CA GLY A 108 7.03 4.65 -10.09
C GLY A 108 5.78 3.97 -9.52
N TRP A 109 5.72 3.79 -8.20
CA TRP A 109 4.53 3.28 -7.49
C TRP A 109 3.32 4.19 -7.71
N THR A 110 3.49 5.51 -7.51
CA THR A 110 2.39 6.47 -7.68
C THR A 110 1.87 6.51 -9.12
N PHE A 111 2.76 6.59 -10.12
CA PHE A 111 2.37 6.56 -11.53
C PHE A 111 1.76 5.22 -11.94
N GLY A 112 2.27 4.10 -11.42
CA GLY A 112 1.70 2.77 -11.67
C GLY A 112 0.26 2.66 -11.15
N HIS A 113 -0.02 3.21 -9.97
CA HIS A 113 -1.38 3.30 -9.45
C HIS A 113 -2.28 4.21 -10.29
N GLU A 114 -1.77 5.32 -10.81
CA GLU A 114 -2.55 6.20 -11.68
C GLU A 114 -2.89 5.54 -13.02
N VAL A 115 -1.93 4.85 -13.63
CA VAL A 115 -2.17 4.03 -14.84
C VAL A 115 -3.21 2.95 -14.56
N ALA A 116 -3.11 2.27 -13.41
CA ALA A 116 -4.09 1.26 -13.02
C ALA A 116 -5.49 1.86 -12.78
N ASN A 117 -5.56 3.03 -12.12
CA ASN A 117 -6.80 3.76 -11.91
C ASN A 117 -7.50 4.07 -13.22
N HIS A 118 -6.74 4.50 -14.22
CA HIS A 118 -7.29 4.81 -15.54
C HIS A 118 -7.67 3.53 -16.31
N TRP A 119 -6.81 2.51 -16.30
CA TRP A 119 -7.00 1.27 -17.05
C TRP A 119 -8.20 0.45 -16.54
N TYR A 120 -8.33 0.33 -15.23
CA TYR A 120 -9.35 -0.49 -14.58
C TYR A 120 -10.56 0.31 -14.08
N GLN A 121 -10.56 1.63 -14.28
CA GLN A 121 -11.59 2.53 -13.77
C GLN A 121 -11.87 2.34 -12.28
N LEU A 122 -10.80 2.18 -11.48
CA LEU A 122 -10.89 1.84 -10.05
C LEU A 122 -11.73 2.85 -9.25
N TYR A 123 -11.87 4.09 -9.75
CA TYR A 123 -12.76 5.10 -9.18
C TYR A 123 -14.26 4.70 -9.18
N ARG A 124 -14.65 3.70 -9.97
CA ARG A 124 -16.03 3.15 -9.99
C ARG A 124 -16.22 1.96 -9.05
N MET A 125 -15.15 1.46 -8.43
CA MET A 125 -15.19 0.22 -7.64
C MET A 125 -14.80 0.46 -6.19
N ASP A 126 -15.56 -0.12 -5.27
CA ASP A 126 -15.24 -0.11 -3.85
C ASP A 126 -14.21 -1.21 -3.51
N THR A 127 -12.96 -0.94 -3.86
CA THR A 127 -11.83 -1.85 -3.57
C THR A 127 -11.61 -2.06 -2.08
N MET A 128 -11.97 -1.08 -1.26
CA MET A 128 -11.82 -1.15 0.20
C MET A 128 -12.84 -2.12 0.80
N ALA A 129 -14.11 -2.03 0.41
CA ALA A 129 -15.14 -2.98 0.84
C ALA A 129 -14.79 -4.41 0.43
N ALA A 130 -14.31 -4.61 -0.80
CA ALA A 130 -13.89 -5.93 -1.27
C ALA A 130 -12.71 -6.52 -0.46
N GLN A 131 -11.72 -5.68 -0.10
CA GLN A 131 -10.60 -6.10 0.75
C GLN A 131 -11.03 -6.43 2.18
N VAL A 132 -11.91 -5.62 2.78
CA VAL A 132 -12.44 -5.89 4.12
C VAL A 132 -13.25 -7.20 4.13
N LYS A 133 -14.07 -7.44 3.11
CA LYS A 133 -14.85 -8.68 2.97
C LYS A 133 -13.97 -9.91 2.79
N PHE A 134 -12.87 -9.77 2.04
CA PHE A 134 -11.85 -10.80 1.96
C PHE A 134 -11.23 -11.11 3.34
N LEU A 135 -10.87 -10.08 4.11
CA LEU A 135 -10.31 -10.26 5.45
C LEU A 135 -11.29 -10.90 6.43
N GLU A 136 -12.57 -10.53 6.39
CA GLU A 136 -13.64 -11.16 7.18
C GLU A 136 -13.84 -12.64 6.80
N TRP A 137 -13.80 -12.97 5.52
CA TRP A 137 -13.86 -14.36 5.05
C TRP A 137 -12.63 -15.15 5.49
N TRP A 138 -11.43 -14.54 5.37
CA TRP A 138 -10.17 -15.16 5.78
C TRP A 138 -10.12 -15.44 7.28
N GLU A 139 -10.62 -14.50 8.11
CA GLU A 139 -10.79 -14.67 9.55
C GLU A 139 -11.61 -15.94 9.84
N LYS A 140 -12.81 -16.06 9.26
CA LYS A 140 -13.69 -17.24 9.44
C LYS A 140 -13.06 -18.54 8.99
N LYS A 141 -12.41 -18.54 7.82
CA LYS A 141 -11.71 -19.72 7.27
C LYS A 141 -10.57 -20.16 8.18
N SER A 142 -9.77 -19.20 8.68
CA SER A 142 -8.63 -19.48 9.57
C SER A 142 -9.05 -19.99 10.96
N GLU A 143 -10.24 -19.61 11.41
CA GLU A 143 -10.84 -20.06 12.67
C GLU A 143 -11.58 -21.40 12.54
N GLY A 144 -11.60 -22.00 11.33
CA GLY A 144 -12.24 -23.30 11.07
C GLY A 144 -13.76 -23.25 11.03
N GLN A 145 -14.37 -22.07 10.91
CA GLN A 145 -15.80 -21.89 10.72
C GLN A 145 -16.12 -21.86 9.22
N SER A 146 -16.01 -23.02 8.57
CA SER A 146 -16.44 -23.21 7.17
C SER A 146 -17.93 -23.49 7.06
#